data_AF-A0A1S1EGY8-F1
#
_entry.id   AF-A0A1S1EGY8-F1
#
_cell.length_a   1.000
_cell.length_b   1.000
_cell.length_c   1.000
_cell.angle_alpha   90.00
_cell.angle_beta   90.00
_cell.angle_gamma   90.00
#
_symmetry.space_group_name_H-M   'P 1'
#
loop_
_entity.id
_entity.type
_entity.pdbx_description
1 polymer ?
#
loop_
_entity_poly.entity_id
_entity_poly.type
_entity_poly.pdbx_seq_one_letter_code
_entity_poly.pdbx_strand_id
1 'polypeptide(L)'
;MANNPRDLTPNEQNDLTNLDSPEVPEYTGGAKSAADGLYTRTGKAAPTEIFPRGEQTDGPLIPQAPETTSFESASETVAVDREPTYVAPAPAYATDSATATGTDPVYAETAEPVVVEDETRRGTTDLGLLLQRLALGAMLIIHSVGTFFRLGGNEGISGLEAAYADYPYGNGLAVVVPTLELAAGVFLVLGLLTPVAALVAIAVTGFMALHAFHTQTEGFDVFAWTPETWAPVMLLAASLVVQFAGPGRYGVDASRGWAKRPLVSSWICALLGLAAAGLMWWFGTGINPVA
;
A
#
# COMPACT_ATOMS: atom_id res chain seq x y z
N MET A 1 53.28 -3.75 20.28
CA MET A 1 52.44 -3.09 19.26
C MET A 1 52.00 -4.18 18.30
N ALA A 2 50.70 -4.43 18.20
CA ALA A 2 50.16 -5.52 17.38
C ALA A 2 50.22 -5.15 15.90
N ASN A 3 50.86 -5.98 15.07
CA ASN A 3 50.90 -5.80 13.63
C ASN A 3 49.53 -6.15 13.03
N ASN A 4 48.96 -5.19 12.31
CA ASN A 4 47.69 -5.33 11.61
C ASN A 4 47.88 -6.27 10.39
N PRO A 5 47.12 -7.37 10.25
CA PRO A 5 47.32 -8.37 9.20
C PRO A 5 46.94 -7.89 7.77
N ARG A 6 46.74 -6.59 7.58
CA ARG A 6 46.46 -5.97 6.27
C ARG A 6 47.62 -5.11 5.74
N ASP A 7 48.69 -4.96 6.51
CA ASP A 7 49.86 -4.19 6.09
C ASP A 7 50.88 -5.13 5.45
N LEU A 8 50.64 -5.46 4.18
CA LEU A 8 51.59 -6.21 3.35
C LEU A 8 52.63 -5.24 2.83
N THR A 9 53.90 -5.46 3.17
CA THR A 9 55.00 -4.65 2.64
C THR A 9 55.27 -5.04 1.18
N PRO A 10 55.79 -4.13 0.32
CA PRO A 10 55.96 -4.38 -1.11
C PRO A 10 56.83 -5.60 -1.47
N ASN A 11 57.54 -6.18 -0.51
CA ASN A 11 58.43 -7.33 -0.71
C ASN A 11 57.71 -8.68 -0.61
N GLU A 12 56.46 -8.74 -0.11
CA GLU A 12 55.70 -10.00 0.04
C GLU A 12 54.85 -10.33 -1.20
N GLN A 13 54.83 -9.46 -2.20
CA GLN A 13 53.92 -9.58 -3.34
C GLN A 13 54.45 -10.46 -4.49
N ASN A 14 55.67 -11.01 -4.37
CA ASN A 14 56.33 -11.75 -5.44
C ASN A 14 57.11 -13.00 -5.01
N ASP A 15 56.76 -13.62 -3.87
CA ASP A 15 57.29 -14.95 -3.56
C ASP A 15 56.45 -16.04 -4.23
N LEU A 16 56.77 -16.33 -5.50
CA LEU A 16 56.17 -17.40 -6.30
C LEU A 16 56.92 -18.74 -6.16
N THR A 17 57.73 -18.93 -5.10
CA THR A 17 58.57 -20.13 -4.96
C THR A 17 57.87 -21.34 -4.32
N ASN A 18 56.59 -21.23 -3.98
CA ASN A 18 55.84 -22.35 -3.38
C ASN A 18 54.51 -22.63 -4.10
N LEU A 19 54.62 -23.02 -5.38
CA LEU A 19 53.48 -23.42 -6.22
C LEU A 19 53.37 -24.94 -6.45
N ASP A 20 54.20 -25.76 -5.80
CA ASP A 20 54.21 -27.22 -6.00
C ASP A 20 53.56 -28.03 -4.86
N SER A 21 52.83 -27.38 -3.96
CA SER A 21 52.01 -28.09 -2.96
C SER A 21 50.63 -27.46 -2.90
N PRO A 22 49.61 -28.02 -3.57
CA PRO A 22 48.25 -27.72 -3.16
C PRO A 22 48.10 -28.33 -1.76
N GLU A 23 48.05 -27.47 -0.74
CA GLU A 23 47.66 -27.86 0.61
C GLU A 23 46.16 -28.20 0.57
N VAL A 24 45.85 -29.37 0.01
CA VAL A 24 44.51 -29.93 -0.04
C VAL A 24 44.22 -30.50 1.35
N PRO A 25 43.21 -29.99 2.08
CA PRO A 25 42.81 -30.58 3.34
C PRO A 25 42.35 -32.02 3.09
N GLU A 26 43.08 -32.98 3.62
CA GLU A 26 42.72 -34.40 3.54
C GLU A 26 41.47 -34.63 4.42
N TYR A 27 40.32 -34.88 3.78
CA TYR A 27 39.09 -35.19 4.50
C TYR A 27 39.19 -36.62 5.05
N THR A 28 39.72 -36.75 6.26
CA THR A 28 39.57 -37.96 7.05
C THR A 28 38.14 -37.99 7.60
N GLY A 29 37.36 -38.99 7.16
CA GLY A 29 35.94 -39.16 7.50
C GLY A 29 35.70 -39.52 8.98
N GLY A 30 35.99 -38.58 9.88
CA GLY A 30 35.58 -38.63 11.28
C GLY A 30 34.27 -37.87 11.46
N ALA A 31 33.16 -38.60 11.61
CA ALA A 31 31.87 -38.03 11.95
C ALA A 31 31.93 -37.32 13.32
N LYS A 32 32.19 -36.01 13.32
CA LYS A 32 31.87 -35.11 14.43
C LYS A 32 30.89 -34.06 13.91
N SER A 33 29.74 -34.02 14.55
CA SER A 33 28.59 -33.18 14.24
C SER A 33 28.98 -31.72 14.01
N ALA A 34 28.82 -31.24 12.78
CA ALA A 34 29.04 -29.84 12.37
C ALA A 34 27.89 -28.90 12.80
N ALA A 35 27.03 -29.32 13.73
CA ALA A 35 25.91 -28.53 14.22
C ALA A 35 26.24 -27.73 15.50
N ASP A 36 27.37 -28.01 16.14
CA ASP A 36 27.71 -27.42 17.44
C ASP A 36 28.31 -26.02 17.27
N GLY A 37 27.45 -25.02 17.07
CA GLY A 37 27.83 -23.62 17.15
C GLY A 37 27.30 -22.69 16.04
N LEU A 38 26.60 -23.20 15.03
CA LEU A 38 26.03 -22.34 13.98
C LEU A 38 24.96 -21.38 14.53
N TYR A 39 24.17 -21.87 15.51
CA TYR A 39 23.07 -21.12 16.11
C TYR A 39 23.53 -20.16 17.22
N THR A 40 24.64 -20.47 17.91
CA THR A 40 25.21 -19.58 18.94
C THR A 40 25.87 -18.34 18.33
N ARG A 41 26.38 -18.42 17.10
CA ARG A 41 26.99 -17.28 16.38
C ARG A 41 25.98 -16.24 15.88
N THR A 42 24.73 -16.64 15.71
CA THR A 42 23.68 -15.84 15.05
C THR A 42 22.66 -15.28 16.05
N GLY A 43 22.75 -15.63 17.34
CA GLY A 43 21.80 -15.20 18.38
C GLY A 43 20.37 -15.74 18.21
N LYS A 44 20.18 -16.73 17.33
CA LYS A 44 18.88 -17.37 17.06
C LYS A 44 18.83 -18.73 17.73
N ALA A 45 17.68 -19.07 18.33
CA ALA A 45 17.47 -20.39 18.92
C ALA A 45 17.53 -21.47 17.82
N ALA A 46 18.10 -22.63 18.16
CA ALA A 46 18.19 -23.77 17.24
C ALA A 46 16.78 -24.33 16.95
N PRO A 47 16.51 -24.83 15.73
CA PRO A 47 15.25 -25.46 15.38
C PRO A 47 14.95 -26.64 16.31
N THR A 48 13.75 -26.69 16.89
CA THR A 48 13.28 -27.85 17.65
C THR A 48 12.48 -28.75 16.71
N GLU A 49 12.90 -30.00 16.52
CA GLU A 49 12.14 -30.97 15.75
C GLU A 49 10.89 -31.39 16.53
N ILE A 50 9.73 -31.42 15.86
CA ILE A 50 8.47 -31.92 16.40
C ILE A 50 8.17 -33.23 15.67
N PHE A 51 8.29 -34.35 16.36
CA PHE A 51 7.93 -35.65 15.80
C PHE A 51 6.41 -35.79 15.72
N PRO A 52 5.85 -36.38 14.63
CA PRO A 52 4.46 -36.78 14.59
C PRO A 52 4.17 -37.77 15.73
N ARG A 53 3.14 -37.50 16.52
CA ARG A 53 2.73 -38.37 17.64
C ARG A 53 2.16 -39.68 17.08
N GLY A 54 2.99 -40.71 17.01
CA GLY A 54 2.56 -42.10 16.93
C GLY A 54 1.94 -42.54 18.26
N GLU A 55 0.97 -43.44 18.17
CA GLU A 55 0.13 -43.95 19.26
C GLU A 55 0.91 -44.27 20.55
N GLN A 56 0.54 -43.60 21.64
CA GLN A 56 0.78 -44.08 22.99
C GLN A 56 -0.53 -44.03 23.77
N THR A 57 -1.02 -45.23 24.06
CA THR A 57 -2.11 -45.55 24.97
C THR A 57 -1.58 -45.51 26.43
N ASP A 58 -2.47 -45.13 27.34
CA ASP A 58 -2.46 -45.23 28.82
C ASP A 58 -1.84 -44.09 29.67
N GLY A 59 -2.73 -43.34 30.34
CA GLY A 59 -2.48 -42.62 31.60
C GLY A 59 -2.89 -41.12 31.61
N PRO A 60 -3.69 -40.64 32.60
CA PRO A 60 -4.16 -39.25 32.60
C PRO A 60 -3.08 -38.28 33.10
N LEU A 61 -2.71 -37.31 32.26
CA LEU A 61 -1.89 -36.15 32.64
C LEU A 61 -2.63 -34.87 32.23
N ILE A 62 -3.58 -34.43 33.05
CA ILE A 62 -4.11 -33.06 33.00
C ILE A 62 -3.36 -32.26 34.09
N PRO A 63 -2.56 -31.23 33.73
CA PRO A 63 -2.09 -30.24 34.69
C PRO A 63 -3.28 -29.43 35.22
N GLN A 64 -3.46 -29.38 36.53
CA GLN A 64 -4.48 -28.57 37.19
C GLN A 64 -4.24 -27.07 36.93
N ALA A 65 -5.28 -26.39 36.44
CA ALA A 65 -5.33 -24.92 36.31
C ALA A 65 -5.89 -24.28 37.60
N PRO A 66 -5.49 -23.04 37.95
CA PRO A 66 -5.67 -22.48 39.29
C PRO A 66 -7.11 -22.01 39.55
N GLU A 67 -7.50 -22.10 40.83
CA GLU A 67 -8.78 -21.60 41.34
C GLU A 67 -8.93 -20.10 41.05
N THR A 68 -10.01 -19.74 40.34
CA THR A 68 -10.50 -18.37 40.26
C THR A 68 -11.90 -18.35 40.87
N THR A 69 -12.02 -17.58 41.94
CA THR A 69 -13.23 -17.33 42.73
C THR A 69 -14.39 -16.85 41.85
N SER A 70 -15.49 -17.61 41.87
CA SER A 70 -16.77 -17.21 41.31
C SER A 70 -17.52 -16.31 42.31
N PHE A 71 -17.74 -15.04 41.94
CA PHE A 71 -18.76 -14.21 42.55
C PHE A 71 -20.12 -14.52 41.93
N GLU A 72 -21.06 -14.79 42.82
CA GLU A 72 -22.47 -15.09 42.56
C GLU A 72 -23.18 -13.88 41.96
N SER A 73 -23.94 -14.07 40.89
CA SER A 73 -24.98 -13.14 40.45
C SER A 73 -26.14 -13.94 39.90
N ALA A 74 -27.20 -13.97 40.71
CA ALA A 74 -28.48 -14.56 40.40
C ALA A 74 -29.13 -13.87 39.20
N SER A 75 -29.67 -14.66 38.27
CA SER A 75 -30.76 -14.23 37.40
C SER A 75 -31.61 -15.45 37.03
N GLU A 76 -32.71 -15.55 37.78
CA GLU A 76 -34.06 -15.99 37.42
C GLU A 76 -34.25 -16.83 36.14
N THR A 77 -34.83 -18.00 36.36
CA THR A 77 -35.24 -19.00 35.37
C THR A 77 -36.54 -18.62 34.67
N VAL A 78 -36.54 -18.69 33.33
CA VAL A 78 -37.75 -19.00 32.55
C VAL A 78 -37.47 -20.26 31.75
N ALA A 79 -38.12 -21.35 32.14
CA ALA A 79 -38.06 -22.63 31.44
C ALA A 79 -38.86 -22.55 30.14
N VAL A 80 -38.19 -22.78 29.00
CA VAL A 80 -38.85 -23.13 27.74
C VAL A 80 -38.47 -24.57 27.44
N ASP A 81 -39.45 -25.45 27.59
CA ASP A 81 -39.36 -26.87 27.27
C ASP A 81 -39.35 -27.04 25.73
N ARG A 82 -38.24 -27.51 25.19
CA ARG A 82 -38.13 -27.98 23.80
C ARG A 82 -37.26 -29.22 23.77
N GLU A 83 -37.91 -30.38 23.66
CA GLU A 83 -37.27 -31.65 23.35
C GLU A 83 -36.52 -31.56 22.00
N PRO A 84 -35.26 -32.02 21.90
CA PRO A 84 -34.58 -32.16 20.62
C PRO A 84 -35.05 -33.43 19.90
N THR A 85 -35.73 -33.26 18.76
CA THR A 85 -36.02 -34.35 17.81
C THR A 85 -34.70 -34.88 17.22
N TYR A 86 -34.38 -36.13 17.54
CA TYR A 86 -33.28 -36.90 16.96
C TYR A 86 -33.64 -37.37 15.54
N VAL A 87 -32.82 -37.03 14.55
CA VAL A 87 -32.90 -37.58 13.18
C VAL A 87 -31.67 -38.45 12.94
N ALA A 88 -31.89 -39.76 12.74
CA ALA A 88 -30.85 -40.74 12.45
C ALA A 88 -30.34 -40.63 11.00
N PRO A 89 -29.06 -40.95 10.71
CA PRO A 89 -28.54 -41.03 9.35
C PRO A 89 -29.02 -42.31 8.65
N ALA A 90 -29.58 -42.18 7.45
CA ALA A 90 -30.03 -43.31 6.64
C ALA A 90 -28.84 -44.05 5.98
N PRO A 91 -28.88 -45.40 5.84
CA PRO A 91 -27.76 -46.20 5.38
C PRO A 91 -27.57 -46.20 3.87
N ALA A 92 -26.31 -46.43 3.48
CA ALA A 92 -25.83 -46.63 2.12
C ALA A 92 -26.50 -47.85 1.45
N TYR A 93 -26.89 -47.66 0.19
CA TYR A 93 -27.11 -48.77 -0.75
C TYR A 93 -26.05 -48.68 -1.85
N ALA A 94 -25.10 -49.60 -1.79
CA ALA A 94 -24.30 -49.97 -2.94
C ALA A 94 -25.21 -50.71 -3.93
N THR A 95 -25.21 -50.26 -5.19
CA THR A 95 -25.61 -51.11 -6.32
C THR A 95 -24.53 -51.00 -7.37
N ASP A 96 -23.83 -52.11 -7.53
CA ASP A 96 -22.91 -52.40 -8.61
C ASP A 96 -23.73 -52.70 -9.86
N SER A 97 -23.45 -52.03 -10.97
CA SER A 97 -23.92 -52.40 -12.31
C SER A 97 -23.04 -51.70 -13.34
N ALA A 98 -22.06 -52.45 -13.83
CA ALA A 98 -21.30 -52.13 -15.01
C ALA A 98 -22.21 -52.08 -16.24
N THR A 99 -22.18 -50.98 -16.99
CA THR A 99 -22.35 -50.99 -18.45
C THR A 99 -21.57 -49.82 -19.02
N ALA A 100 -20.51 -50.14 -19.77
CA ALA A 100 -19.78 -49.21 -20.60
C ALA A 100 -20.66 -48.77 -21.78
N THR A 101 -20.71 -47.47 -22.09
CA THR A 101 -20.61 -46.84 -23.43
C THR A 101 -20.81 -45.33 -23.26
N GLY A 102 -19.89 -44.51 -23.79
CA GLY A 102 -20.11 -43.06 -23.94
C GLY A 102 -18.97 -42.22 -23.38
N THR A 103 -17.95 -42.01 -24.19
CA THR A 103 -16.81 -41.14 -23.91
C THR A 103 -17.22 -39.68 -24.08
N ASP A 104 -17.50 -38.99 -22.98
CA ASP A 104 -17.44 -37.53 -22.91
C ASP A 104 -16.47 -37.15 -21.78
N PRO A 105 -15.35 -36.46 -22.04
CA PRO A 105 -14.49 -36.00 -20.97
C PRO A 105 -15.24 -34.90 -20.21
N VAL A 106 -15.75 -35.26 -19.03
CA VAL A 106 -16.07 -34.29 -17.97
C VAL A 106 -14.77 -33.54 -17.69
N TYR A 107 -14.71 -32.29 -18.16
CA TYR A 107 -13.72 -31.34 -17.68
C TYR A 107 -13.97 -31.19 -16.18
N ALA A 108 -13.20 -31.92 -15.37
CA ALA A 108 -13.00 -31.58 -13.98
C ALA A 108 -12.27 -30.24 -13.98
N GLU A 109 -13.04 -29.15 -13.91
CA GLU A 109 -12.51 -27.83 -13.62
C GLU A 109 -11.78 -27.95 -12.29
N THR A 110 -10.46 -28.00 -12.39
CA THR A 110 -9.58 -28.03 -11.23
C THR A 110 -9.79 -26.67 -10.58
N ALA A 111 -10.59 -26.63 -9.52
CA ALA A 111 -10.76 -25.44 -8.71
C ALA A 111 -9.37 -25.08 -8.18
N GLU A 112 -8.70 -24.14 -8.86
CA GLU A 112 -7.44 -23.59 -8.41
C GLU A 112 -7.66 -23.11 -6.97
N PRO A 113 -6.81 -23.52 -6.01
CA PRO A 113 -6.93 -23.01 -4.66
C PRO A 113 -6.76 -21.50 -4.74
N VAL A 114 -7.83 -20.76 -4.45
CA VAL A 114 -7.77 -19.31 -4.24
C VAL A 114 -6.80 -19.12 -3.10
N VAL A 115 -5.57 -18.79 -3.43
CA VAL A 115 -4.56 -18.36 -2.47
C VAL A 115 -5.10 -17.06 -1.89
N VAL A 116 -5.81 -17.19 -0.78
CA VAL A 116 -6.06 -16.08 0.11
C VAL A 116 -4.70 -15.78 0.71
N GLU A 117 -3.94 -14.91 0.05
CA GLU A 117 -2.76 -14.34 0.67
C GLU A 117 -3.24 -13.60 1.91
N ASP A 118 -2.96 -14.18 3.08
CA ASP A 118 -3.09 -13.49 4.35
C ASP A 118 -2.13 -12.30 4.31
N GLU A 119 -2.66 -11.15 3.88
CA GLU A 119 -1.95 -9.89 3.88
C GLU A 119 -1.57 -9.59 5.34
N THR A 120 -0.31 -9.83 5.69
CA THR A 120 0.32 -9.26 6.87
C THR A 120 0.43 -7.75 6.68
N ARG A 121 -0.70 -7.05 6.77
CA ARG A 121 -0.81 -5.58 6.71
C ARG A 121 -0.70 -5.03 8.12
N ARG A 122 0.17 -4.03 8.30
CA ARG A 122 0.04 -3.11 9.45
C ARG A 122 -1.39 -2.56 9.43
N GLY A 123 -2.18 -2.88 10.46
CA GLY A 123 -3.62 -2.58 10.51
C GLY A 123 -3.99 -1.10 10.40
N THR A 124 -3.01 -0.20 10.53
CA THR A 124 -3.15 1.26 10.47
C THR A 124 -2.88 1.87 9.08
N THR A 125 -2.40 1.10 8.10
CA THR A 125 -2.09 1.62 6.74
C THR A 125 -3.31 2.26 6.10
N ASP A 126 -4.45 1.58 6.18
CA ASP A 126 -5.72 2.09 5.65
C ASP A 126 -6.21 3.36 6.35
N LEU A 127 -5.92 3.50 7.65
CA LEU A 127 -6.24 4.72 8.39
C LEU A 127 -5.37 5.88 7.89
N GLY A 128 -4.09 5.63 7.63
CA GLY A 128 -3.19 6.61 7.01
C GLY A 128 -3.70 7.07 5.64
N LEU A 129 -4.21 6.16 4.81
CA LEU A 129 -4.81 6.49 3.51
C LEU A 129 -6.08 7.33 3.64
N LEU A 130 -6.92 7.02 4.62
CA LEU A 130 -8.12 7.82 4.93
C LEU A 130 -7.73 9.23 5.35
N LEU A 131 -6.75 9.37 6.24
CA LEU A 131 -6.28 10.67 6.72
C LEU A 131 -5.65 11.49 5.60
N GLN A 132 -4.81 10.88 4.75
CA GLN A 132 -4.21 11.54 3.60
C GLN A 132 -5.28 12.10 2.66
N ARG A 133 -6.31 11.29 2.38
CA ARG A 133 -7.45 11.70 1.55
C ARG A 133 -8.25 12.83 2.18
N LEU A 134 -8.55 12.74 3.47
CA LEU A 134 -9.31 13.77 4.17
C LEU A 134 -8.52 15.08 4.23
N ALA A 135 -7.22 15.02 4.51
CA ALA A 135 -6.35 16.19 4.57
C ALA A 135 -6.25 16.87 3.19
N LEU A 136 -5.92 16.11 2.14
CA LEU A 136 -5.84 16.64 0.78
C LEU A 136 -7.20 17.19 0.33
N GLY A 137 -8.26 16.38 0.44
CA GLY A 137 -9.60 16.77 0.00
C GLY A 137 -10.15 17.97 0.78
N ALA A 138 -9.96 18.03 2.09
CA ALA A 138 -10.36 19.19 2.89
C ALA A 138 -9.58 20.45 2.49
N MET A 139 -8.28 20.35 2.23
CA MET A 139 -7.50 21.50 1.80
C MET A 139 -8.02 22.06 0.46
N LEU A 140 -8.27 21.20 -0.53
CA LEU A 140 -8.84 21.60 -1.82
C LEU A 140 -10.24 22.22 -1.67
N ILE A 141 -11.09 21.66 -0.82
CA ILE A 141 -12.43 22.20 -0.54
C ILE A 141 -12.33 23.57 0.13
N ILE A 142 -11.54 23.69 1.21
CA ILE A 142 -11.39 24.93 1.97
C ILE A 142 -10.84 26.04 1.06
N HIS A 143 -9.83 25.73 0.25
CA HIS A 143 -9.22 26.70 -0.64
C HIS A 143 -10.19 27.17 -1.73
N SER A 144 -10.92 26.23 -2.36
CA SER A 144 -11.88 26.58 -3.40
C SER A 144 -13.13 27.29 -2.85
N VAL A 145 -13.69 26.85 -1.72
CA VAL A 145 -14.80 27.54 -1.04
C VAL A 145 -14.36 28.92 -0.58
N GLY A 146 -13.13 29.06 -0.08
CA GLY A 146 -12.52 30.34 0.22
C GLY A 146 -12.49 31.27 -1.00
N THR A 147 -12.16 30.72 -2.16
CA THR A 147 -12.13 31.46 -3.44
C THR A 147 -13.52 31.84 -3.94
N PHE A 148 -14.50 30.94 -3.92
CA PHE A 148 -15.86 31.26 -4.38
C PHE A 148 -16.59 32.26 -3.48
N PHE A 149 -16.41 32.14 -2.17
CA PHE A 149 -17.15 32.93 -1.18
C PHE A 149 -16.31 34.06 -0.54
N ARG A 150 -15.08 34.28 -1.00
CA ARG A 150 -14.16 35.32 -0.49
C ARG A 150 -13.93 35.23 1.01
N LEU A 151 -13.83 34.00 1.53
CA LEU A 151 -13.66 33.74 2.95
C LEU A 151 -12.18 33.82 3.34
N GLY A 152 -11.91 34.13 4.62
CA GLY A 152 -10.56 34.06 5.18
C GLY A 152 -9.56 35.06 4.58
N GLY A 153 -10.04 36.16 4.00
CA GLY A 153 -9.18 37.17 3.34
C GLY A 153 -8.84 36.85 1.88
N ASN A 154 -9.48 35.83 1.29
CA ASN A 154 -9.31 35.51 -0.13
C ASN A 154 -9.95 36.59 -1.02
N GLU A 155 -9.23 37.02 -2.06
CA GLU A 155 -9.69 38.03 -3.04
C GLU A 155 -10.82 37.54 -3.95
N GLY A 156 -11.00 36.22 -3.98
CA GLY A 156 -11.99 35.47 -4.74
C GLY A 156 -11.64 35.33 -6.20
N ILE A 157 -12.66 35.05 -7.01
CA ILE A 157 -12.53 34.91 -8.47
C ILE A 157 -11.88 36.15 -9.08
N SER A 158 -12.22 37.36 -8.61
CA SER A 158 -11.62 38.61 -9.11
C SER A 158 -10.11 38.73 -8.85
N GLY A 159 -9.62 38.21 -7.70
CA GLY A 159 -8.19 38.16 -7.44
C GLY A 159 -7.49 37.14 -8.35
N LEU A 160 -8.15 36.02 -8.61
CA LEU A 160 -7.63 35.01 -9.51
C LEU A 160 -7.63 35.47 -10.99
N GLU A 161 -8.64 36.23 -11.41
CA GLU A 161 -8.65 36.94 -12.70
C GLU A 161 -7.47 37.90 -12.83
N ALA A 162 -7.13 38.64 -11.76
CA ALA A 162 -5.96 39.51 -11.73
C ALA A 162 -4.64 38.72 -11.77
N ALA A 163 -4.55 37.61 -11.02
CA ALA A 163 -3.38 36.73 -11.01
C ALA A 163 -3.13 36.07 -12.38
N TYR A 164 -4.19 35.85 -13.17
CA TYR A 164 -4.12 35.27 -14.51
C TYR A 164 -4.26 36.30 -15.63
N ALA A 165 -4.12 37.60 -15.34
CA ALA A 165 -4.37 38.67 -16.31
C ALA A 165 -3.46 38.59 -17.55
N ASP A 166 -2.26 38.03 -17.39
CA ASP A 166 -1.29 37.87 -18.49
C ASP A 166 -1.59 36.64 -19.38
N TYR A 167 -2.59 35.84 -19.02
CA TYR A 167 -2.96 34.62 -19.77
C TYR A 167 -4.12 34.90 -20.74
N PRO A 168 -4.06 34.43 -22.00
CA PRO A 168 -5.13 34.61 -22.99
C PRO A 168 -6.50 34.11 -22.52
N TYR A 169 -6.54 33.04 -21.72
CA TYR A 169 -7.76 32.49 -21.13
C TYR A 169 -7.83 32.67 -19.61
N GLY A 170 -7.18 33.69 -19.06
CA GLY A 170 -7.09 33.93 -17.61
C GLY A 170 -8.44 33.96 -16.89
N ASN A 171 -9.42 34.68 -17.44
CA ASN A 171 -10.78 34.74 -16.88
C ASN A 171 -11.47 33.37 -16.82
N GLY A 172 -11.23 32.52 -17.82
CA GLY A 172 -11.76 31.16 -17.84
C GLY A 172 -11.08 30.28 -16.79
N LEU A 173 -9.75 30.36 -16.71
CA LEU A 173 -8.96 29.63 -15.72
C LEU A 173 -9.34 30.01 -14.29
N ALA A 174 -9.63 31.30 -14.03
CA ALA A 174 -10.05 31.79 -12.72
C ALA A 174 -11.34 31.13 -12.21
N VAL A 175 -12.17 30.58 -13.09
CA VAL A 175 -13.38 29.84 -12.71
C VAL A 175 -13.16 28.32 -12.78
N VAL A 176 -12.49 27.84 -13.83
CA VAL A 176 -12.28 26.40 -14.07
C VAL A 176 -11.37 25.78 -13.01
N VAL A 177 -10.29 26.46 -12.61
CA VAL A 177 -9.35 25.95 -11.61
C VAL A 177 -10.04 25.69 -10.27
N PRO A 178 -10.70 26.66 -9.61
CA PRO A 178 -11.35 26.42 -8.33
C PRO A 178 -12.57 25.48 -8.44
N THR A 179 -13.28 25.45 -9.58
CA THR A 179 -14.40 24.50 -9.75
C THR A 179 -13.92 23.04 -9.80
N LEU A 180 -12.86 22.76 -10.58
CA LEU A 180 -12.24 21.44 -10.63
C LEU A 180 -11.59 21.06 -9.30
N GLU A 181 -10.97 22.03 -8.62
CA GLU A 181 -10.42 21.86 -7.27
C GLU A 181 -11.48 21.40 -6.28
N LEU A 182 -12.63 22.08 -6.25
CA LEU A 182 -13.75 21.74 -5.38
C LEU A 182 -14.30 20.36 -5.69
N ALA A 183 -14.52 20.07 -6.97
CA ALA A 183 -15.03 18.78 -7.40
C ALA A 183 -14.08 17.66 -6.96
N ALA A 184 -12.78 17.78 -7.27
CA ALA A 184 -11.78 16.82 -6.87
C ALA A 184 -11.75 16.63 -5.35
N GLY A 185 -11.75 17.72 -4.57
CA GLY A 185 -11.77 17.67 -3.11
C GLY A 185 -12.97 16.92 -2.55
N VAL A 186 -14.18 17.18 -3.05
CA VAL A 186 -15.41 16.50 -2.62
C VAL A 186 -15.38 15.01 -2.96
N PHE A 187 -15.04 14.65 -4.20
CA PHE A 187 -14.93 13.24 -4.61
C PHE A 187 -13.84 12.50 -3.84
N LEU A 188 -12.73 13.17 -3.53
CA LEU A 188 -11.68 12.63 -2.68
C LEU A 188 -12.20 12.38 -1.27
N VAL A 189 -12.78 13.34 -0.56
CA VAL A 189 -13.30 13.12 0.81
C VAL A 189 -14.30 11.97 0.88
N LEU A 190 -15.21 11.89 -0.10
CA LEU A 190 -16.19 10.79 -0.18
C LEU A 190 -15.55 9.45 -0.57
N GLY A 191 -14.33 9.45 -1.12
CA GLY A 191 -13.67 8.26 -1.64
C GLY A 191 -14.44 7.65 -2.81
N LEU A 192 -15.03 8.49 -3.67
CA LEU A 192 -15.79 8.08 -4.85
C LEU A 192 -14.96 8.33 -6.12
N LEU A 193 -14.93 7.36 -7.05
CA LEU A 193 -14.14 7.45 -8.28
C LEU A 193 -12.71 7.92 -8.01
N THR A 194 -12.09 7.42 -6.94
CA THR A 194 -10.80 7.92 -6.43
C THR A 194 -9.71 8.07 -7.50
N PRO A 195 -9.49 7.13 -8.44
CA PRO A 195 -8.47 7.33 -9.48
C PRO A 195 -8.80 8.46 -10.46
N VAL A 196 -10.07 8.81 -10.65
CA VAL A 196 -10.48 9.96 -11.47
C VAL A 196 -10.38 11.25 -10.66
N ALA A 197 -10.82 11.23 -9.40
CA ALA A 197 -10.71 12.38 -8.52
C ALA A 197 -9.25 12.79 -8.29
N ALA A 198 -8.35 11.81 -8.12
CA ALA A 198 -6.92 12.04 -7.98
C ALA A 198 -6.28 12.53 -9.28
N LEU A 199 -6.70 12.04 -10.46
CA LEU A 199 -6.32 12.63 -11.76
C LEU A 199 -6.66 14.12 -11.77
N VAL A 200 -7.91 14.49 -11.49
CA VAL A 200 -8.34 15.90 -11.52
C VAL A 200 -7.54 16.72 -10.51
N ALA A 201 -7.30 16.19 -9.31
CA ALA A 201 -6.44 16.84 -8.31
C ALA A 201 -5.02 17.08 -8.85
N ILE A 202 -4.40 16.08 -9.51
CA ILE A 202 -3.09 16.24 -10.18
C ILE A 202 -3.15 17.32 -11.27
N ALA A 203 -4.21 17.35 -12.08
CA ALA A 203 -4.34 18.32 -13.16
C ALA A 203 -4.38 19.76 -12.62
N VAL A 204 -5.20 20.00 -11.60
CA VAL A 204 -5.38 21.32 -10.98
C VAL A 204 -4.13 21.75 -10.20
N THR A 205 -3.63 20.89 -9.30
CA THR A 205 -2.45 21.20 -8.48
C THR A 205 -1.18 21.30 -9.32
N GLY A 206 -1.08 20.52 -10.41
CA GLY A 206 -0.01 20.61 -11.39
C GLY A 206 -0.03 21.94 -12.14
N PHE A 207 -1.20 22.41 -12.58
CA PHE A 207 -1.32 23.74 -13.16
C PHE A 207 -0.96 24.85 -12.15
N MET A 208 -1.43 24.76 -10.91
CA MET A 208 -1.07 25.74 -9.87
C MET A 208 0.44 25.76 -9.61
N ALA A 209 1.10 24.59 -9.63
CA ALA A 209 2.55 24.50 -9.48
C ALA A 209 3.27 25.16 -10.67
N LEU A 210 2.81 24.92 -11.90
CA LEU A 210 3.36 25.58 -13.10
C LEU A 210 3.17 27.10 -13.03
N HIS A 211 1.99 27.58 -12.60
CA HIS A 211 1.73 29.00 -12.40
C HIS A 211 2.68 29.59 -11.36
N ALA A 212 2.83 28.96 -10.20
CA ALA A 212 3.73 29.42 -9.15
C ALA A 212 5.19 29.49 -9.64
N PHE A 213 5.64 28.47 -10.40
CA PHE A 213 6.97 28.46 -10.99
C PHE A 213 7.18 29.56 -12.05
N HIS A 214 6.12 29.97 -12.74
CA HIS A 214 6.18 31.05 -13.71
C HIS A 214 6.20 32.43 -13.06
N THR A 215 5.52 32.61 -11.94
CA THR A 215 5.43 33.91 -11.25
C THR A 215 6.59 34.18 -10.30
N GLN A 216 7.30 33.16 -9.84
CA GLN A 216 8.44 33.34 -8.95
C GLN A 216 9.68 33.88 -9.66
N THR A 217 10.55 34.54 -8.90
CA THR A 217 11.81 35.15 -9.39
C THR A 217 13.06 34.32 -9.11
N GLU A 218 12.99 33.41 -8.15
CA GLU A 218 14.16 32.72 -7.57
C GLU A 218 14.64 31.50 -8.38
N GLY A 219 14.03 31.23 -9.54
CA GLY A 219 14.35 30.08 -10.38
C GLY A 219 14.17 28.74 -9.66
N PHE A 220 15.07 27.79 -9.89
CA PHE A 220 15.04 26.45 -9.27
C PHE A 220 15.83 26.37 -7.95
N ASP A 221 16.12 27.51 -7.30
CA ASP A 221 16.66 27.49 -5.93
C ASP A 221 15.55 27.14 -4.92
N VAL A 222 15.43 25.84 -4.63
CA VAL A 222 14.45 25.27 -3.72
C VAL A 222 14.49 25.87 -2.31
N PHE A 223 15.64 26.42 -1.89
CA PHE A 223 15.78 27.05 -0.57
C PHE A 223 15.28 28.49 -0.53
N ALA A 224 15.10 29.13 -1.69
CA ALA A 224 14.58 30.49 -1.81
C ALA A 224 13.07 30.53 -2.11
N TRP A 225 12.45 29.38 -2.37
CA TRP A 225 11.02 29.29 -2.69
C TRP A 225 10.13 29.76 -1.55
N THR A 226 9.17 30.60 -1.88
CA THR A 226 8.17 31.11 -0.94
C THR A 226 7.09 30.07 -0.63
N PRO A 227 6.30 30.24 0.45
CA PRO A 227 5.19 29.34 0.77
C PRO A 227 4.17 29.20 -0.37
N GLU A 228 3.97 30.24 -1.17
CA GLU A 228 3.07 30.25 -2.33
C GLU A 228 3.55 29.31 -3.44
N THR A 229 4.86 29.08 -3.54
CA THR A 229 5.46 28.11 -4.46
C THR A 229 5.44 26.70 -3.88
N TRP A 230 5.74 26.56 -2.60
CA TRP A 230 5.73 25.26 -1.92
C TRP A 230 4.35 24.62 -1.80
N ALA A 231 3.31 25.41 -1.55
CA ALA A 231 1.96 24.91 -1.34
C ALA A 231 1.42 24.08 -2.53
N PRO A 232 1.39 24.57 -3.78
CA PRO A 232 0.89 23.78 -4.90
C PRO A 232 1.78 22.58 -5.23
N VAL A 233 3.10 22.69 -5.04
CA VAL A 233 4.03 21.56 -5.22
C VAL A 233 3.73 20.44 -4.22
N MET A 234 3.49 20.79 -2.95
CA MET A 234 3.12 19.82 -1.92
C MET A 234 1.75 19.21 -2.15
N LEU A 235 0.78 19.99 -2.65
CA LEU A 235 -0.54 19.48 -3.03
C LEU A 235 -0.47 18.53 -4.24
N LEU A 236 0.40 18.83 -5.22
CA LEU A 236 0.67 17.94 -6.33
C LEU A 236 1.30 16.63 -5.86
N ALA A 237 2.30 16.70 -4.98
CA ALA A 237 2.91 15.52 -4.38
C ALA A 237 1.88 14.69 -3.59
N ALA A 238 1.04 15.33 -2.77
CA ALA A 238 -0.04 14.68 -2.04
C ALA A 238 -1.06 14.02 -2.97
N SER A 239 -1.39 14.65 -4.10
CA SER A 239 -2.29 14.11 -5.12
C SER A 239 -1.71 12.86 -5.78
N LEU A 240 -0.41 12.87 -6.11
CA LEU A 240 0.31 11.70 -6.62
C LEU A 240 0.34 10.56 -5.59
N VAL A 241 0.55 10.87 -4.32
CA VAL A 241 0.49 9.87 -3.23
C VAL A 241 -0.88 9.20 -3.22
N VAL A 242 -1.98 9.95 -3.30
CA VAL A 242 -3.33 9.36 -3.35
C VAL A 242 -3.54 8.54 -4.63
N GLN A 243 -3.05 9.01 -5.77
CA GLN A 243 -3.16 8.32 -7.06
C GLN A 243 -2.51 6.94 -7.04
N PHE A 244 -1.31 6.81 -6.47
CA PHE A 244 -0.56 5.56 -6.42
C PHE A 244 -0.93 4.67 -5.24
N ALA A 245 -1.32 5.25 -4.09
CA ALA A 245 -1.70 4.49 -2.92
C ALA A 245 -3.14 3.95 -2.99
N GLY A 246 -4.00 4.53 -3.84
CA GLY A 246 -5.32 4.02 -4.17
C GLY A 246 -6.43 4.39 -3.16
N PRO A 247 -7.63 3.78 -3.30
CA PRO A 247 -8.82 4.16 -2.55
C PRO A 247 -8.82 3.74 -1.06
N GLY A 248 -7.92 2.86 -0.60
CA GLY A 248 -7.93 2.34 0.77
C GLY A 248 -9.24 1.64 1.16
N ARG A 249 -9.32 1.02 2.35
CA ARG A 249 -10.53 0.28 2.76
C ARG A 249 -11.75 1.15 3.10
N TYR A 250 -11.54 2.42 3.43
CA TYR A 250 -12.56 3.33 3.95
C TYR A 250 -13.23 4.22 2.90
N GLY A 251 -12.93 4.05 1.61
CA GLY A 251 -13.61 4.78 0.53
C GLY A 251 -14.90 4.10 0.09
N VAL A 252 -15.88 4.87 -0.39
CA VAL A 252 -17.09 4.31 -1.00
C VAL A 252 -16.75 3.40 -2.20
N ASP A 253 -15.67 3.70 -2.93
CA ASP A 253 -15.17 2.91 -4.07
C ASP A 253 -14.32 1.68 -3.65
N ALA A 254 -14.11 1.44 -2.34
CA ALA A 254 -13.24 0.37 -1.84
C ALA A 254 -13.74 -1.04 -2.19
N SER A 255 -15.05 -1.20 -2.38
CA SER A 255 -15.66 -2.49 -2.72
C SER A 255 -15.52 -2.88 -4.21
N ARG A 256 -15.12 -1.95 -5.09
CA ARG A 256 -15.11 -2.20 -6.54
C ARG A 256 -13.85 -2.93 -6.98
N GLY A 257 -14.00 -3.89 -7.90
CA GLY A 257 -12.90 -4.75 -8.36
C GLY A 257 -11.74 -3.99 -9.02
N TRP A 258 -12.00 -2.80 -9.57
CA TRP A 258 -10.98 -1.93 -10.17
C TRP A 258 -10.06 -1.29 -9.10
N ALA A 259 -10.49 -1.25 -7.83
CA ALA A 259 -9.67 -0.79 -6.71
C ALA A 259 -8.64 -1.83 -6.24
N LYS A 260 -8.88 -3.13 -6.49
CA LYS A 260 -8.07 -4.23 -5.92
C LYS A 260 -6.84 -4.57 -6.75
N ARG A 261 -6.78 -4.17 -8.03
CA ARG A 261 -5.63 -4.44 -8.93
C ARG A 261 -5.26 -3.21 -9.79
N PRO A 262 -4.83 -2.08 -9.18
CA PRO A 262 -4.70 -0.80 -9.89
C PRO A 262 -3.38 -0.60 -10.64
N LEU A 263 -2.55 -1.63 -10.84
CA LEU A 263 -1.15 -1.42 -11.27
C LEU A 263 -1.04 -0.61 -12.55
N VAL A 264 -1.75 -0.94 -13.62
CA VAL A 264 -1.65 -0.19 -14.89
C VAL A 264 -2.55 1.05 -14.90
N SER A 265 -3.75 0.97 -14.33
CA SER A 265 -4.72 2.07 -14.35
C SER A 265 -4.28 3.28 -13.55
N SER A 266 -3.54 3.08 -12.45
CA SER A 266 -3.03 4.20 -11.65
C SER A 266 -1.98 5.02 -12.41
N TRP A 267 -1.06 4.35 -13.11
CA TRP A 267 -0.09 5.03 -13.99
C TRP A 267 -0.79 5.78 -15.13
N ILE A 268 -1.78 5.17 -15.77
CA ILE A 268 -2.54 5.83 -16.84
C ILE A 268 -3.23 7.09 -16.30
N CYS A 269 -3.93 7.02 -15.17
CA CYS A 269 -4.56 8.19 -14.56
C CYS A 269 -3.54 9.26 -14.13
N ALA A 270 -2.40 8.88 -13.57
CA ALA A 270 -1.35 9.82 -13.18
C ALA A 270 -0.81 10.57 -14.41
N LEU A 271 -0.49 9.85 -15.49
CA LEU A 271 -0.02 10.43 -16.75
C LEU A 271 -1.08 11.30 -17.40
N LEU A 272 -2.35 10.89 -17.39
CA LEU A 272 -3.45 11.71 -17.87
C LEU A 272 -3.63 12.98 -17.06
N GLY A 273 -3.46 12.93 -15.73
CA GLY A 273 -3.53 14.11 -14.88
C GLY A 273 -2.40 15.10 -15.15
N LEU A 274 -1.17 14.61 -15.29
CA LEU A 274 -0.03 15.44 -15.68
C LEU A 274 -0.18 16.00 -17.09
N ALA A 275 -0.67 15.19 -18.03
CA ALA A 275 -0.98 15.65 -19.38
C ALA A 275 -2.08 16.73 -19.37
N ALA A 276 -3.13 16.55 -18.57
CA ALA A 276 -4.19 17.54 -18.42
C ALA A 276 -3.67 18.85 -17.82
N ALA A 277 -2.76 18.81 -16.83
CA ALA A 277 -2.08 20.00 -16.32
C ALA A 277 -1.30 20.72 -17.44
N GLY A 278 -0.51 19.96 -18.21
CA GLY A 278 0.26 20.50 -19.33
C GLY A 278 -0.60 21.07 -20.46
N LEU A 279 -1.73 20.43 -20.78
CA LEU A 279 -2.70 20.94 -21.74
C LEU A 279 -3.39 22.20 -21.22
N MET A 280 -3.79 22.22 -19.95
CA MET A 280 -4.40 23.40 -19.33
C MET A 280 -3.40 24.57 -19.30
N TRP A 281 -2.12 24.28 -19.08
CA TRP A 281 -1.05 25.27 -19.23
C TRP A 281 -0.94 25.76 -20.66
N TRP A 282 -0.65 24.86 -21.61
CA TRP A 282 -0.41 25.21 -23.01
C TRP A 282 -1.58 26.00 -23.62
N PHE A 283 -2.80 25.53 -23.46
CA PHE A 283 -3.99 26.18 -24.02
C PHE A 283 -4.47 27.36 -23.18
N GLY A 284 -4.30 27.32 -21.87
CA GLY A 284 -4.78 28.37 -20.97
C GLY A 284 -3.90 29.61 -20.96
N THR A 285 -2.58 29.42 -20.95
CA THR A 285 -1.59 30.50 -20.86
C THR A 285 -0.98 30.87 -22.22
N GLY A 286 -1.00 29.95 -23.20
CA GLY A 286 -0.30 30.15 -24.47
C GLY A 286 1.23 30.08 -24.35
N ILE A 287 1.74 29.68 -23.18
CA ILE A 287 3.17 29.59 -22.87
C ILE A 287 3.63 28.14 -23.02
N ASN A 288 4.78 27.94 -23.67
CA ASN A 288 5.39 26.61 -23.76
C ASN A 288 5.95 26.18 -22.40
N PRO A 289 5.49 25.07 -21.79
CA PRO A 289 5.97 24.61 -20.47
C PRO A 289 7.40 24.06 -20.49
N VAL A 290 7.99 23.82 -21.67
CA VAL A 290 9.36 23.27 -21.82
C VAL A 290 10.35 24.22 -22.47
N ALA A 291 9.96 25.49 -22.67
CA ALA A 291 10.82 26.53 -23.25
C ALA A 291 11.75 27.17 -22.21
#